data_AF-A0A4R2P6H8-F1
#
_entry.id   AF-A0A4R2P6H8-F1
#
_cell.length_a   1.000
_cell.length_b   1.000
_cell.length_c   1.000
_cell.angle_alpha   90.00
_cell.angle_beta   90.00
_cell.angle_gamma   90.00
#
_symmetry.space_group_name_H-M   'P 1'
#
loop_
_entity.id
_entity.type
_entity.pdbx_description
1 polymer ?
#
loop_
_entity_poly.entity_id
_entity_poly.type
_entity_poly.pdbx_seq_one_letter_code
_entity_poly.pdbx_strand_id
1 'polypeptide(L)' 'MAGKISISITDEHAALLQEAVDSGSYASSSEVIREALREWRARRVVGQLWDDGLASGRSAPGTTMADIKREARNRRSVS' A
#
# COMPACT_ATOMS: atom_id res chain seq x y z
N MET A 1 -12.73 -3.36 13.02
CA MET A 1 -14.20 -3.24 12.80
C MET A 1 -14.45 -3.11 11.31
N ALA A 2 -15.33 -3.94 10.74
CA ALA A 2 -15.76 -3.78 9.35
C ALA A 2 -17.01 -2.88 9.30
N GLY A 3 -16.97 -1.82 8.49
CA GLY A 3 -18.12 -0.93 8.26
C GLY A 3 -18.84 -1.29 6.97
N LYS A 4 -20.17 -1.16 6.94
CA LYS A 4 -20.97 -1.28 5.72
C LYS A 4 -21.05 0.09 5.03
N ILE A 5 -20.71 0.13 3.75
CA ILE A 5 -20.82 1.33 2.91
C ILE A 5 -21.72 1.02 1.73
N SER A 6 -22.57 1.98 1.34
CA SER A 6 -23.34 1.92 0.10
C SER A 6 -22.60 2.75 -0.95
N ILE A 7 -22.29 2.16 -2.09
CA ILE A 7 -21.57 2.81 -3.19
C ILE A 7 -22.28 2.52 -4.51
N SER A 8 -22.32 3.52 -5.39
CA SER A 8 -22.77 3.32 -6.77
C SER A 8 -21.58 2.90 -7.63
N ILE A 9 -21.76 1.87 -8.44
CA ILE A 9 -20.78 1.37 -9.41
C ILE A 9 -21.45 1.25 -10.78
N THR A 10 -20.65 1.16 -11.84
CA THR A 10 -21.16 0.90 -13.18
C THR A 10 -21.67 -0.55 -13.29
N ASP A 11 -22.57 -0.80 -14.24
CA ASP A 11 -23.07 -2.14 -14.54
C ASP A 11 -21.94 -3.10 -14.92
N GLU A 12 -20.94 -2.59 -15.66
CA GLU A 12 -19.72 -3.34 -16.00
C GLU A 12 -18.96 -3.83 -14.77
N HIS A 13 -18.74 -2.97 -13.78
CA HIS A 13 -18.07 -3.38 -12.54
C HIS A 13 -18.94 -4.34 -11.72
N ALA A 14 -20.26 -4.17 -11.74
CA ALA A 14 -21.16 -5.11 -11.08
C ALA A 14 -21.08 -6.52 -11.70
N ALA A 15 -21.02 -6.60 -13.03
CA ALA A 15 -20.84 -7.87 -13.74
C ALA A 15 -19.50 -8.53 -13.41
N LEU A 16 -18.40 -7.76 -13.37
CA LEU A 16 -17.08 -8.26 -12.93
C LEU A 16 -17.10 -8.83 -11.51
N LEU A 17 -17.78 -8.15 -10.58
CA LEU A 17 -17.92 -8.63 -9.20
C LEU A 17 -18.76 -9.90 -9.10
N GLN A 18 -19.78 -10.06 -9.95
CA GLN A 18 -20.61 -11.25 -10.01
C GLN A 18 -19.81 -12.43 -10.58
N GLU A 19 -19.13 -12.25 -11.72
CA GLU A 19 -18.29 -13.28 -12.34
C GLU A 19 -17.20 -13.79 -11.38
N ALA A 20 -16.55 -12.88 -10.65
CA ALA A 20 -15.53 -13.23 -9.66
C ALA A 20 -16.09 -14.12 -8.54
N VAL A 21 -17.34 -13.91 -8.12
CA VAL A 21 -18.02 -14.74 -7.12
C VAL A 21 -18.51 -16.05 -7.71
N ASP A 22 -19.13 -16.01 -8.89
CA ASP A 22 -19.71 -17.17 -9.58
C ASP A 22 -18.63 -18.18 -10.00
N SER A 23 -17.42 -17.71 -10.31
CA SER A 23 -16.27 -18.57 -10.57
C SER A 23 -15.79 -19.36 -9.34
N GLY A 24 -16.23 -18.98 -8.14
CA GLY A 24 -15.74 -19.51 -6.86
C GLY A 24 -14.40 -18.95 -6.41
N SER A 25 -13.81 -18.00 -7.16
CA SER A 25 -12.53 -17.36 -6.81
C SER A 25 -12.63 -16.49 -5.56
N TYR A 26 -13.82 -15.97 -5.26
CA TYR A 26 -14.09 -15.14 -4.08
C TYR A 26 -15.41 -15.55 -3.41
N ALA A 27 -15.46 -15.50 -2.08
CA ALA A 27 -16.66 -15.85 -1.33
C ALA A 27 -17.73 -14.74 -1.36
N SER A 28 -17.35 -13.50 -1.73
CA SER A 28 -18.27 -12.37 -1.82
C SER A 28 -17.69 -11.20 -2.63
N SER A 29 -18.56 -10.36 -3.18
CA SER A 29 -18.13 -9.10 -3.83
C SER A 29 -17.38 -8.16 -2.88
N SER A 30 -17.69 -8.22 -1.57
CA SER A 30 -16.95 -7.44 -0.57
C SER A 30 -15.51 -7.90 -0.41
N GLU A 31 -15.19 -9.15 -0.73
CA GLU A 31 -13.82 -9.67 -0.73
C GLU A 31 -13.01 -9.12 -1.89
N VAL A 32 -13.57 -9.16 -3.10
CA VAL A 32 -12.99 -8.57 -4.31
C VAL A 32 -12.70 -7.07 -4.09
N ILE A 33 -13.68 -6.34 -3.54
CA ILE A 33 -13.51 -4.90 -3.24
C ILE A 33 -12.37 -4.67 -2.23
N ARG A 34 -12.27 -5.49 -1.17
CA ARG A 34 -11.19 -5.34 -0.19
C ARG A 34 -9.82 -5.59 -0.80
N GLU A 35 -9.70 -6.55 -1.72
CA GLU A 35 -8.46 -6.81 -2.44
C GLU A 35 -8.11 -5.65 -3.39
N ALA A 36 -9.06 -5.22 -4.22
CA ALA A 36 -8.86 -4.09 -5.13
C ALA A 36 -8.43 -2.82 -4.36
N LEU A 37 -9.03 -2.55 -3.20
CA LEU A 37 -8.64 -1.43 -2.33
C LEU A 37 -7.24 -1.59 -1.72
N ARG A 38 -6.82 -2.81 -1.38
CA ARG A 38 -5.46 -3.09 -0.93
C ARG A 38 -4.44 -2.78 -2.02
N GLU A 39 -4.68 -3.24 -3.24
CA GLU A 39 -3.80 -2.95 -4.37
C GLU A 39 -3.79 -1.45 -4.73
N TRP A 40 -4.96 -0.81 -4.73
CA TRP A 40 -5.11 0.62 -4.96
C TRP A 40 -4.30 1.44 -3.93
N ARG A 41 -4.29 1.00 -2.67
CA ARG A 41 -3.46 1.61 -1.63
C ARG A 41 -1.98 1.33 -1.86
N ALA A 42 -1.61 0.09 -2.16
CA ALA A 42 -0.22 -0.31 -2.40
C ALA A 42 0.42 0.50 -3.54
N ARG A 43 -0.33 0.74 -4.63
CA ARG A 43 0.10 1.58 -5.76
C ARG A 43 0.44 3.02 -5.36
N ARG A 44 -0.17 3.55 -4.29
CA ARG A 44 0.12 4.91 -3.77
C ARG A 44 1.27 4.97 -2.80
N VAL A 45 1.68 3.85 -2.19
CA VAL A 45 2.76 3.83 -1.21
C VAL A 45 4.05 4.38 -1.82
N VAL A 46 4.35 4.02 -3.07
CA VAL A 46 5.56 4.52 -3.75
C VAL A 46 5.55 6.04 -3.91
N GLY A 47 4.41 6.61 -4.34
CA GLY A 47 4.26 8.07 -4.45
C GLY A 47 4.39 8.76 -3.09
N GLN A 48 3.76 8.19 -2.06
CA GLN A 48 3.85 8.74 -0.71
C GLN A 48 5.29 8.70 -0.16
N LEU A 49 6.00 7.58 -0.31
CA LEU A 49 7.40 7.47 0.10
C LEU A 49 8.32 8.42 -0.67
N TRP A 50 8.00 8.68 -1.94
CA TRP A 50 8.70 9.66 -2.75
C TRP A 50 8.50 11.08 -2.22
N ASP A 51 7.26 11.47 -1.96
CA ASP A 51 6.91 12.78 -1.41
C ASP A 51 7.54 12.98 -0.03
N ASP A 52 7.49 11.97 0.84
CA ASP A 52 8.14 11.98 2.15
C ASP A 52 9.67 12.13 2.02
N GLY A 53 10.27 11.47 1.04
CA GLY A 53 11.69 11.59 0.72
C GLY A 53 12.08 13.01 0.30
N LEU A 54 11.29 13.63 -0.59
CA LEU A 54 11.49 15.03 -1.00
C LEU A 54 11.32 16.01 0.18
N ALA A 55 10.33 15.78 1.02
CA ALA A 55 10.05 16.58 2.21
C ALA A 55 11.13 16.43 3.30
N SER A 56 11.86 15.31 3.33
CA SER A 56 12.90 15.03 4.34
C SER A 56 14.15 15.90 4.23
N GLY A 57 14.25 16.74 3.19
CA GLY A 57 15.35 17.68 2.99
C GLY A 57 16.46 17.15 2.10
N ARG A 58 17.57 17.89 2.03
CA ARG A 58 18.69 17.53 1.15
C ARG A 58 19.40 16.28 1.64
N SER A 59 19.68 15.36 0.73
CA SER A 59 20.53 14.21 1.01
C SER A 59 21.93 14.68 1.46
N ALA A 60 22.44 14.08 2.54
CA ALA A 60 23.75 14.43 3.11
C ALA A 60 24.88 14.09 2.12
N PRO A 61 25.60 15.09 1.58
CA PRO A 61 26.63 14.87 0.57
C PRO A 61 27.74 13.94 1.10
N GLY A 62 28.18 12.99 0.27
CA GLY A 62 29.30 12.11 0.61
C GLY A 62 29.00 11.01 1.63
N THR A 63 27.75 10.86 2.10
CA THR A 63 27.38 9.77 3.01
C THR A 63 27.46 8.43 2.29
N THR A 64 28.33 7.53 2.76
CA THR A 64 28.48 6.20 2.16
C THR A 64 27.55 5.18 2.82
N MET A 65 27.33 4.06 2.14
CA MET A 65 26.64 2.91 2.72
C MET A 65 27.34 2.38 3.99
N ALA A 66 28.67 2.48 4.07
CA ALA A 66 29.43 2.06 5.25
C ALA A 66 29.12 2.95 6.47
N ASP A 67 28.95 4.25 6.25
CA ASP A 67 28.56 5.21 7.28
C ASP A 67 27.16 4.93 7.82
N ILE A 68 26.20 4.69 6.92
CA ILE A 68 24.81 4.34 7.28
C ILE A 68 24.78 3.05 8.12
N LYS A 69 25.50 2.00 7.70
CA LYS A 69 25.57 0.73 8.44
C LYS A 69 26.24 0.89 9.81
N ARG A 70 27.27 1.74 9.92
CA ARG A 70 27.95 2.03 11.18
C ARG A 70 27.00 2.70 12.17
N GLU A 71 26.29 3.74 11.73
CA GLU A 71 25.30 4.45 12.54
C GLU A 71 24.17 3.51 13.01
N ALA A 72 23.64 2.67 12.12
CA ALA A 72 22.59 1.71 12.48
C ALA A 72 23.04 0.70 13.56
N ARG A 73 24.30 0.24 13.52
CA ARG A 73 24.87 -0.62 14.57
C ARG A 73 24.99 0.10 15.91
N ASN A 74 25.43 1.36 15.89
CA ASN A 74 25.55 2.17 17.11
C ASN A 74 24.19 2.36 17.80
N ARG A 75 23.12 2.64 17.03
CA ARG A 75 21.75 2.78 17.59
C ARG A 75 21.26 1.49 18.24
N ARG A 76 21.56 0.33 17.65
CA ARG A 76 21.18 -0.98 18.19
C ARG A 76 21.94 -1.37 19.46
N SER A 77 23.17 -0.88 19.65
CA SER A 77 23.94 -1.16 20.86
C SER A 77 23.61 -0.25 22.05
N VAL A 78 22.91 0.86 21.79
CA VAL A 78 22.49 1.85 22.81
C VAL A 78 21.07 1.55 23.32
N SER A 79 20.33 0.65 22.67
CA SER A 79 18.99 0.21 23.05
C SER A 79 19.00 -1.15 23.70
#